data_AF-A0A9E1S7K8-F1
#
_entry.id   AF-A0A9E1S7K8-F1
#
_cell.length_a   1.000
_cell.length_b   1.000
_cell.length_c   1.000
_cell.angle_alpha   90.00
_cell.angle_beta   90.00
_cell.angle_gamma   90.00
#
_symmetry.space_group_name_H-M   'P 1'
#
loop_
_entity.id
_entity.type
_entity.pdbx_description
1 polymer ?
#
loop_
_entity_poly.entity_id
_entity_poly.type
_entity_poly.pdbx_seq_one_letter_code
_entity_poly.pdbx_strand_id
1 'polypeptide(L)' 'KTLDTYYLEARRDLLEVAALLDRYDRSVEKQGQKAEDETRLNSLLEAMSLLSSGDHPKANRTEQLLNHFAKVS' A
#
# COMPACT_ATOMS: atom_id res chain seq x y z
N LYS A 1 -11.65 18.88 -12.43
CA LYS A 1 -10.38 18.11 -12.50
C LYS A 1 -10.44 17.21 -13.72
N THR A 2 -9.41 17.20 -14.57
CA THR A 2 -9.33 16.28 -15.72
C THR A 2 -8.87 14.90 -15.26
N LEU A 3 -9.08 13.87 -16.09
CA LEU A 3 -8.60 12.51 -15.83
C LEU A 3 -7.07 12.50 -15.57
N ASP A 4 -6.34 13.35 -16.27
CA ASP A 4 -4.90 13.50 -16.14
C ASP A 4 -4.48 13.97 -14.75
N THR A 5 -5.24 14.88 -14.13
CA THR A 5 -4.95 15.33 -12.77
C THR A 5 -5.07 14.17 -11.78
N TYR A 6 -6.13 13.35 -11.89
CA TYR A 6 -6.31 12.19 -11.02
C TYR A 6 -5.25 11.11 -11.25
N TYR A 7 -4.82 10.91 -12.49
CA TYR A 7 -3.72 10.01 -12.80
C TYR A 7 -2.41 10.47 -12.17
N LEU A 8 -2.08 11.77 -12.26
CA LEU A 8 -0.86 12.33 -11.67
C LEU A 8 -0.88 12.25 -10.13
N GLU A 9 -2.03 12.52 -9.50
CA GLU A 9 -2.24 12.36 -8.06
C GLU A 9 -1.99 10.90 -7.65
N ALA A 10 -2.67 9.94 -8.31
CA ALA A 10 -2.50 8.51 -8.03
C ALA A 10 -1.05 8.03 -8.26
N ARG A 11 -0.40 8.51 -9.33
CA ARG A 11 1.00 8.19 -9.62
C ARG A 11 1.93 8.70 -8.51
N ARG A 12 1.71 9.91 -8.02
CA ARG A 12 2.49 10.49 -6.92
C ARG A 12 2.32 9.66 -5.65
N ASP A 13 1.10 9.27 -5.32
CA ASP A 13 0.83 8.47 -4.12
C ASP A 13 1.48 7.08 -4.21
N LEU A 14 1.47 6.43 -5.37
CA LEU A 14 2.18 5.15 -5.59
C LEU A 14 3.71 5.29 -5.43
N LEU A 15 4.29 6.39 -5.89
CA LEU A 15 5.72 6.67 -5.70
C LEU A 15 6.07 6.87 -4.22
N GLU A 16 5.18 7.49 -3.44
CA GLU A 16 5.39 7.63 -1.99
C GLU A 16 5.37 6.27 -1.27
N VAL A 17 4.46 5.36 -1.66
CA VAL A 17 4.43 3.99 -1.14
C VAL A 17 5.71 3.23 -1.51
N ALA A 18 6.18 3.33 -2.77
CA ALA A 18 7.43 2.70 -3.18
C ALA A 18 8.63 3.21 -2.37
N ALA A 19 8.73 4.53 -2.17
CA ALA A 19 9.81 5.12 -1.38
C ALA A 19 9.76 4.71 0.10
N LEU A 20 8.59 4.41 0.65
CA LEU A 20 8.44 3.84 1.99
C LEU A 20 9.05 2.43 2.06
N LEU A 21 8.72 1.57 1.09
CA LEU A 21 9.23 0.20 1.01
C LEU A 21 10.75 0.18 0.82
N ASP A 22 11.30 1.03 -0.05
CA ASP A 22 12.75 1.17 -0.21
C ASP A 22 13.47 1.51 1.12
N ARG A 23 12.86 2.35 1.96
CA ARG A 23 13.41 2.71 3.27
C ARG A 23 13.33 1.54 4.25
N TYR A 24 12.26 0.74 4.17
CA TYR A 24 12.15 -0.48 4.95
C TYR A 24 13.27 -1.45 4.60
N ASP A 25 13.44 -1.75 3.31
CA ASP A 25 14.46 -2.69 2.84
C ASP A 25 15.86 -2.26 3.25
N ARG A 26 16.20 -0.97 3.07
CA ARG A 26 17.48 -0.41 3.54
C ARG A 26 17.67 -0.51 5.05
N SER A 27 16.59 -0.39 5.82
CA SER A 27 16.65 -0.55 7.28
C SER A 27 16.95 -2.00 7.66
N VAL A 28 16.31 -2.97 6.99
CA VAL A 28 16.56 -4.41 7.18
C VAL A 28 18.00 -4.76 6.79
N GLU A 29 18.48 -4.28 5.64
CA GLU A 29 19.88 -4.46 5.20
C GLU A 29 20.87 -3.93 6.24
N LYS A 30 20.60 -2.75 6.81
CA LYS A 30 21.49 -2.12 7.80
C LYS A 30 21.47 -2.82 9.15
N GLN A 31 20.31 -3.28 9.60
CA GLN A 31 20.16 -3.95 10.91
C GLN A 31 20.51 -5.44 10.84
N GLY A 32 20.55 -6.03 9.65
CA GLY A 32 20.82 -7.45 9.43
C GLY A 32 19.66 -8.37 9.80
N GLN A 33 18.52 -7.81 10.19
CA GLN A 33 17.32 -8.55 10.56
C GLN A 33 16.06 -7.73 10.26
N LYS A 34 14.95 -8.44 10.03
CA LYS A 34 13.62 -7.85 9.91
C LYS A 34 13.11 -7.34 11.27
N ALA A 35 12.09 -6.49 11.24
CA ALA A 35 11.38 -6.13 12.45
C ALA A 35 10.76 -7.38 13.11
N GLU A 36 10.69 -7.40 14.44
CA GLU A 36 10.00 -8.47 15.18
C GLU A 36 8.50 -8.52 14.83
N ASP A 37 7.93 -7.36 14.47
CA ASP A 37 6.55 -7.22 14.01
C ASP A 37 6.49 -6.55 12.62
N GLU A 38 6.18 -7.35 11.60
CA GLU A 38 5.93 -6.88 10.22
C GLU A 38 4.44 -6.67 9.91
N THR A 39 3.53 -6.73 10.91
CA THR A 39 2.07 -6.72 10.70
C THR A 39 1.61 -5.51 9.87
N ARG A 40 2.13 -4.32 10.15
CA ARG A 40 1.79 -3.09 9.41
C ARG A 40 2.33 -3.10 7.97
N LEU A 41 3.52 -3.65 7.76
CA LEU A 41 4.09 -3.81 6.42
C LEU A 41 3.27 -4.81 5.61
N ASN A 42 2.97 -5.97 6.19
CA ASN A 42 2.16 -7.00 5.56
C ASN A 42 0.76 -6.47 5.20
N SER A 43 0.14 -5.70 6.10
CA SER A 43 -1.14 -5.04 5.82
C SER A 43 -1.08 -4.11 4.60
N LEU A 44 -0.01 -3.32 4.44
CA LEU A 44 0.18 -2.46 3.26
C LEU A 44 0.34 -3.28 1.97
N LEU A 45 1.10 -4.37 2.01
CA LEU A 45 1.30 -5.27 0.86
C LEU A 45 -0.03 -5.94 0.44
N GLU A 46 -0.81 -6.40 1.40
CA GLU A 46 -2.13 -6.98 1.17
C GLU A 46 -3.11 -5.96 0.59
N ALA A 47 -3.09 -4.71 1.06
CA ALA A 47 -3.91 -3.63 0.50
C ALA A 47 -3.57 -3.35 -0.98
N MET A 48 -2.28 -3.35 -1.35
CA MET A 48 -1.86 -3.22 -2.74
C MET A 48 -2.31 -4.41 -3.60
N SER A 49 -2.24 -5.63 -3.05
CA SER A 49 -2.74 -6.82 -3.72
C SER A 49 -4.25 -6.69 -4.03
N LEU A 50 -5.04 -6.24 -3.06
CA LEU A 50 -6.47 -5.99 -3.23
C LEU A 50 -6.76 -4.95 -4.33
N LEU A 51 -5.99 -3.87 -4.38
CA LEU A 51 -6.10 -2.84 -5.41
C LEU A 51 -5.71 -3.32 -6.81
N SER A 52 -4.75 -4.25 -6.89
CA SER A 52 -4.25 -4.79 -8.16
C SER A 52 -5.22 -5.73 -8.88
N SER A 53 -6.25 -6.23 -8.19
CA SER A 53 -7.29 -7.05 -8.82
C SER A 53 -8.08 -6.20 -9.85
N GLY A 54 -8.06 -6.64 -11.11
CA GLY A 54 -8.65 -5.92 -12.25
C GLY A 54 -10.18 -6.01 -12.28
N ASP A 55 -10.73 -7.19 -11.94
CA ASP A 55 -12.17 -7.43 -11.87
C ASP A 55 -12.68 -7.18 -10.45
N HIS A 56 -13.19 -5.97 -10.22
CA HIS A 56 -14.01 -5.70 -9.06
C HIS A 56 -15.47 -5.61 -9.51
N PRO A 57 -16.30 -6.64 -9.26
CA PRO A 57 -17.72 -6.61 -9.61
C PRO A 57 -18.50 -5.47 -8.92
N LYS A 58 -17.89 -4.78 -7.94
CA LYS A 58 -18.38 -3.55 -7.31
C LYS A 58 -17.24 -2.54 -7.13
N ALA A 59 -17.47 -1.28 -7.51
CA ALA A 59 -16.51 -0.19 -7.35
C ALA A 59 -16.42 0.33 -5.90
N ASN A 60 -16.06 -0.51 -4.93
CA ASN A 60 -15.97 -0.15 -3.50
C ASN A 60 -14.57 -0.36 -2.90
N ARG A 61 -13.51 -0.20 -3.70
CA ARG A 61 -12.11 -0.39 -3.26
C ARG A 61 -11.79 0.38 -1.97
N THR A 62 -12.23 1.64 -1.85
CA THR A 62 -12.01 2.43 -0.62
C THR A 62 -12.58 1.78 0.63
N GLU A 63 -13.81 1.27 0.57
CA GLU A 63 -14.44 0.56 1.70
C GLU A 63 -13.68 -0.74 2.04
N GLN A 64 -13.25 -1.47 1.02
CA GLN A 64 -12.43 -2.67 1.20
C GLN A 64 -11.11 -2.36 1.92
N LEU A 65 -10.43 -1.26 1.55
CA LEU A 65 -9.20 -0.82 2.21
C LEU A 65 -9.46 -0.37 3.67
N LEU A 66 -10.54 0.38 3.91
CA LEU A 66 -10.90 0.80 5.27
C LEU A 66 -11.14 -0.41 6.18
N ASN A 67 -11.91 -1.38 5.70
CA ASN A 67 -12.17 -2.63 6.43
C ASN A 67 -10.89 -3.47 6.61
N HIS A 68 -9.97 -3.42 5.65
CA HIS A 68 -8.68 -4.09 5.75
C HIS A 68 -7.82 -3.49 6.85
N PHE A 69 -7.62 -2.18 6.84
CA PHE A 69 -6.80 -1.49 7.83
C PHE A 69 -7.40 -1.50 9.24
N ALA A 70 -8.73 -1.58 9.37
CA ALA A 70 -9.39 -1.71 10.67
C ALA A 70 -9.00 -3.00 11.43
N LYS A 71 -8.53 -4.05 10.74
CA LYS A 71 -8.11 -5.33 11.34
C LYS A 71 -6.75 -5.28 12.01
N VAL A 72 -5.98 -4.22 11.76
CA VAL A 72 -4.55 -4.12 12.12
C VAL A 72 -4.34 -3.13 13.30
N SER A 73 -5.36 -2.96 14.15
CA SER A 73 -5.28 -2.14 15.37
C SER A 73 -4.41 -2.74 16.46
#